data_AF-A0A2M9P9B2-F1
#
_entry.id   AF-A0A2M9P9B2-F1
#
_cell.length_a   1.000
_cell.length_b   1.000
_cell.length_c   1.000
_cell.angle_alpha   90.00
_cell.angle_beta   90.00
_cell.angle_gamma   90.00
#
_symmetry.space_group_name_H-M   'P 1'
#
loop_
_entity.id
_entity.type
_entity.pdbx_description
1 polymer ?
#
loop_
_entity_poly.entity_id
_entity_poly.type
_entity_poly.pdbx_seq_one_letter_code
_entity_poly.pdbx_strand_id
1 'polypeptide(L)' 'MSGHGQAQPLTAEANGPLTGVAEIPGDKSVSHRALILGALSVGETRITGLLEGEDVLDTGRAMRAFGAEVTQDGPG' A
#
# COMPACT_ATOMS: atom_id res chain seq x y z
N MET A 1 15.23 6.62 7.59
CA MET A 1 15.16 7.99 7.05
C MET A 1 14.53 7.86 5.68
N SER A 2 13.21 7.96 5.60
CA SER A 2 12.45 7.87 4.35
C SER A 2 12.87 9.06 3.49
N GLY A 3 13.74 8.81 2.51
CA GLY A 3 14.19 9.84 1.59
C GLY A 3 13.05 10.10 0.63
N HIS A 4 12.30 11.19 0.81
CA HIS A 4 11.52 11.71 -0.30
C HIS A 4 12.47 11.85 -1.49
N GLY A 5 12.10 11.25 -2.63
CA GLY A 5 12.86 11.35 -3.87
C GLY A 5 13.14 12.81 -4.22
N GLN A 6 14.03 13.04 -5.19
CA GLN A 6 14.31 14.41 -5.63
C GLN A 6 12.99 15.12 -5.98
N ALA A 7 12.80 16.33 -5.44
CA ALA A 7 11.58 17.08 -5.66
C ALA A 7 11.38 17.31 -7.16
N GLN A 8 10.26 16.82 -7.69
CA GLN A 8 9.91 16.95 -9.09
C GLN A 8 8.78 17.97 -9.22
N PRO A 9 8.99 19.10 -9.93
CA PRO A 9 7.95 20.10 -10.09
C PRO A 9 6.81 19.52 -10.95
N LEU A 10 5.57 19.81 -10.55
CA LEU A 10 4.36 19.46 -11.28
C LEU A 10 3.60 20.74 -11.61
N THR A 11 3.10 20.85 -12.84
CA THR A 11 2.23 21.94 -13.28
C THR A 11 0.88 21.35 -13.66
N ALA A 12 -0.19 21.91 -13.11
CA ALA A 12 -1.56 21.59 -13.50
C ALA A 12 -2.19 22.82 -14.13
N GLU A 13 -2.92 22.61 -15.23
CA GLU A 13 -3.64 23.67 -15.94
C GLU A 13 -5.14 23.54 -15.72
N ALA A 14 -5.86 24.65 -15.84
CA ALA A 14 -7.32 24.65 -15.77
C ALA A 14 -7.88 23.78 -16.90
N ASN A 15 -8.74 22.84 -16.55
CA ASN A 15 -9.42 21.95 -17.48
C ASN A 15 -10.94 22.01 -17.25
N GLY A 16 -11.71 21.52 -18.23
CA GLY A 16 -13.15 21.37 -18.08
C GLY A 16 -13.53 20.39 -16.96
N PRO A 17 -14.83 20.21 -16.69
CA PRO A 17 -15.30 19.28 -15.67
C PRO A 17 -14.76 17.85 -15.88
N LEU A 18 -14.33 17.21 -14.80
CA LEU A 18 -13.93 15.80 -14.84
C LEU A 18 -15.17 14.92 -15.09
N THR A 19 -15.05 13.96 -16.02
CA THR A 19 -16.10 12.98 -16.32
C THR A 19 -15.48 11.59 -16.46
N GLY A 20 -16.10 10.57 -15.86
CA GLY A 20 -15.60 9.20 -15.92
C GLY A 20 -15.86 8.42 -14.64
N VAL A 21 -15.29 7.22 -14.59
CA VAL A 21 -15.30 6.31 -13.44
C VAL A 21 -13.86 5.91 -13.16
N ALA A 22 -13.48 5.85 -11.89
CA ALA A 22 -12.15 5.43 -11.46
C ALA A 22 -12.29 4.38 -10.35
N GLU A 23 -11.42 3.37 -10.40
CA GLU A 23 -11.22 2.46 -9.29
C GLU A 23 -10.22 3.09 -8.32
N ILE A 24 -10.62 3.22 -7.05
CA ILE A 24 -9.77 3.79 -6.02
C ILE A 24 -8.86 2.68 -5.47
N PRO A 25 -7.54 2.93 -5.33
CA PRO A 25 -6.65 1.99 -4.67
C PRO A 25 -7.11 1.63 -3.25
N GLY A 26 -6.54 0.56 -2.69
CA GLY A 26 -6.82 0.14 -1.32
C GLY A 26 -6.64 1.27 -0.29
N ASP A 27 -7.36 1.20 0.83
CA ASP A 27 -7.19 2.17 1.91
C ASP A 27 -5.83 1.96 2.60
N LYS A 28 -5.07 3.05 2.77
CA LYS A 28 -3.74 3.01 3.38
C LYS A 28 -3.77 2.47 4.80
N SER A 29 -4.71 2.93 5.62
CA SER A 29 -4.78 2.56 7.04
C SER A 29 -5.23 1.11 7.22
N VAL A 30 -6.19 0.64 6.42
CA VAL A 30 -6.61 -0.77 6.37
C VAL A 30 -5.46 -1.64 5.90
N SER A 31 -4.71 -1.21 4.89
CA SER A 31 -3.58 -1.98 4.36
C SER A 31 -2.47 -2.18 5.40
N HIS A 32 -2.08 -1.12 6.12
CA HIS A 32 -1.15 -1.24 7.26
C HIS A 32 -1.66 -2.24 8.31
N ARG A 33 -2.93 -2.09 8.72
CA ARG A 33 -3.52 -2.93 9.77
C ARG A 33 -3.70 -4.37 9.33
N ALA A 34 -4.05 -4.62 8.07
CA ALA A 34 -4.21 -5.96 7.53
C ALA A 34 -2.88 -6.73 7.58
N LEU A 35 -1.76 -6.07 7.21
CA LEU A 35 -0.43 -6.65 7.33
C LEU A 35 -0.03 -6.94 8.79
N ILE A 36 -0.24 -5.96 9.68
CA ILE A 36 0.13 -6.11 11.10
C ILE A 36 -0.70 -7.20 11.77
N LEU A 37 -2.01 -7.18 11.60
CA LEU A 37 -2.91 -8.15 12.21
C LEU A 37 -2.73 -9.55 11.60
N GLY A 38 -2.51 -9.65 10.29
CA GLY A 38 -2.20 -10.90 9.62
C GLY A 38 -0.92 -11.53 10.17
N ALA A 39 0.15 -10.73 10.31
CA ALA A 39 1.43 -11.18 10.86
C ALA A 39 1.36 -11.62 12.33
N LEU A 40 0.42 -11.10 13.11
CA LEU A 40 0.20 -11.49 14.51
C LEU A 40 -0.77 -12.66 14.68
N SER A 41 -1.52 -13.01 13.64
CA SER A 41 -2.52 -14.08 13.68
C SER A 41 -1.87 -15.47 13.59
N VAL A 42 -2.58 -16.50 14.09
CA VAL A 42 -2.19 -17.90 13.89
C VAL A 42 -2.78 -18.41 12.59
N GLY A 43 -1.93 -18.90 11.70
CA GLY A 43 -2.33 -19.45 10.40
C GLY A 43 -2.01 -18.50 9.26
N GLU A 44 -2.83 -18.57 8.20
CA GLU A 44 -2.63 -17.82 6.96
C GLU A 44 -3.68 -16.71 6.81
N THR A 45 -3.22 -15.50 6.50
CA THR A 45 -4.09 -14.37 6.14
C THR A 45 -3.90 -14.04 4.66
N ARG A 46 -5.00 -14.05 3.89
CA ARG A 46 -5.03 -13.61 2.49
C ARG A 46 -5.66 -12.23 2.39
N ILE A 47 -4.95 -11.30 1.74
CA ILE A 47 -5.39 -9.91 1.56
C ILE A 47 -5.51 -9.67 0.05
N THR A 48 -6.57 -8.96 -0.35
CA THR A 48 -6.80 -8.57 -1.74
C THR A 48 -7.13 -7.08 -1.79
N GLY A 49 -6.60 -6.38 -2.80
CA GLY A 49 -6.80 -4.93 -2.92
C GLY A 49 -5.98 -4.15 -1.88
N LEU A 50 -4.84 -4.71 -1.46
CA LEU A 50 -3.89 -4.00 -0.61
C LEU A 50 -3.37 -2.77 -1.36
N LEU A 51 -3.19 -1.66 -0.65
CA LEU A 51 -2.50 -0.50 -1.21
C LEU A 51 -1.01 -0.80 -1.33
N GLU A 52 -0.46 -0.80 -2.53
CA GLU A 52 0.97 -1.02 -2.79
C GLU A 52 1.82 0.27 -2.69
N GLY A 53 1.41 1.22 -1.85
CA GLY A 53 2.18 2.43 -1.56
C GLY A 53 3.44 2.13 -0.74
N GLU A 54 4.48 2.93 -0.89
CA GLU A 54 5.78 2.72 -0.23
C GLU A 54 5.66 2.53 1.30
N ASP A 55 4.83 3.34 1.97
CA ASP A 55 4.51 3.22 3.40
C ASP A 55 4.01 1.81 3.79
N VAL A 56 3.12 1.23 2.97
CA VAL A 56 2.52 -0.09 3.23
C VAL A 56 3.53 -1.19 2.92
N LEU A 57 4.29 -1.04 1.84
CA LEU A 57 5.37 -1.96 1.50
C LEU A 57 6.46 -1.99 2.59
N ASP A 58 6.79 -0.85 3.19
CA ASP A 58 7.67 -0.75 4.36
C ASP A 58 7.10 -1.48 5.57
N THR A 59 5.78 -1.42 5.78
CA THR A 59 5.12 -2.21 6.83
C THR A 59 5.26 -3.70 6.56
N GLY A 60 5.07 -4.13 5.31
CA GLY A 60 5.30 -5.53 4.92
C GLY A 60 6.75 -5.98 5.12
N ARG A 61 7.73 -5.12 4.80
CA ARG A 61 9.15 -5.35 5.10
C ARG A 61 9.41 -5.47 6.60
N ALA A 62 8.81 -4.61 7.41
CA ALA A 62 8.92 -4.67 8.86
C ALA A 62 8.32 -5.96 9.43
N MET A 63 7.16 -6.39 8.94
CA MET A 63 6.55 -7.66 9.37
C MET A 63 7.42 -8.87 9.01
N ARG A 64 8.04 -8.86 7.82
CA ARG A 64 9.06 -9.88 7.46
C ARG A 64 10.25 -9.87 8.42
N ALA A 65 10.75 -8.69 8.79
CA ALA A 65 11.85 -8.56 9.75
C ALA A 65 11.46 -9.04 11.16
N PHE A 66 10.18 -8.99 11.52
CA PHE A 66 9.64 -9.55 12.76
C PHE A 66 9.34 -11.06 12.68
N GLY A 67 9.57 -11.70 11.54
CA GLY A 67 9.49 -13.15 11.38
C GLY A 67 8.23 -13.67 10.68
N ALA A 68 7.32 -12.79 10.22
CA ALA A 68 6.19 -13.23 9.40
C ALA A 68 6.63 -13.56 7.97
N GLU A 69 6.10 -14.64 7.42
CA GLU A 69 6.18 -14.89 5.97
C GLU A 69 5.15 -14.00 5.26
N VAL A 70 5.62 -13.20 4.30
CA VAL A 70 4.76 -12.33 3.48
C VAL A 70 5.15 -12.54 2.02
N THR A 71 4.23 -13.10 1.23
CA THR A 71 4.36 -13.31 -0.21
C THR A 71 3.38 -12.42 -0.97
N GLN A 72 3.72 -12.08 -2.21
CA GLN A 72 2.84 -11.36 -3.11
C GLN A 72 2.55 -12.25 -4.32
N ASP A 73 1.32 -12.75 -4.39
CA ASP A 73 0.91 -13.72 -5.41
C ASP A 73 0.28 -13.03 -6.65
N GLY A 74 0.11 -11.71 -6.61
CA GLY A 74 -0.50 -10.91 -7.66
C GLY A 74 -0.59 -9.41 -7.30
N PRO A 75 -1.21 -8.59 -8.17
CA PRO A 75 -1.43 -7.18 -7.88
C PRO A 75 -2.52 -6.97 -6.82
N GLY A 76 -2.35 -5.94 -6.00
CA GLY A 76 -3.25 -5.58 -4.91
C GLY A 76 -2.89 -6.27 -3.62
#